data_AF-A0A086AZS2-F1
#
_entry.id   AF-A0A086AZS2-F1
#
_cell.length_a   1.000
_cell.length_b   1.000
_cell.length_c   1.000
_cell.angle_alpha   90.00
_cell.angle_beta   90.00
_cell.angle_gamma   90.00
#
_symmetry.space_group_name_H-M   'P 1'
#
loop_
_entity.id
_entity.type
_entity.pdbx_description
1 polymer ?
#
loop_
_entity_poly.entity_id
_entity_poly.type
_entity_poly.pdbx_seq_one_letter_code
_entity_poly.pdbx_strand_id
1 'polypeptide(L)'
;MKTNSTTAKIKVLLLALLLVFGQFYSQIQNGSVGINTSSPNVNSVLDVVSGNNNKGILIPRLTENQRNAIIINKPKDDGLTIYNTTEDCFNYWSFADDEWKSVCGQMGKAVFTVDCSNTKVMGTYVKGRDLTTSNYLNISVNVTKIGNYTISGTTINGYNFYGTGTFLNTGVQTIQIGGQGTPQNVQTDDVTLTANGNDVTCTPAVSVNVLSPAGSYTMSCGGAVANGVYKVGTALNSSNTITLPINVSSLGSYTITTNTVDGISFRGSGTFTSTGNQNITLSGMGTPSSTAVKTITITSDSQGGVSTTCNVSVIVVIPAKKLLAIGLGTTYGYNLSNSGRPSNTLITTNTNYGTLPASTVKYEGWSQIIDGGNSPSAAQLNTWLLGSAPVDMVVIGYSYGMSAGEASVFLQYLQKGGVILSFCEDTTGNQNFFRTIFNDPSITQSTTGGSGDGRTYTLPITSDEITNGPFGDIRGKLWGDDATDVVYFTGLPSGEISVYSNATNANNSTGTVAGAVTAFKHKSFNLIWVGEGGFNSQSGNTGDLNSNTICPFILDTNKKPTPKTTYGTAGTLIYNSTFTANAFAWAIKQAEFKGINTQ
;
A
#
# COMPACT_ATOMS: atom_id res chain seq x y z
N MET A 1 -57.21 -124.06 40.79
CA MET A 1 -57.66 -122.86 41.51
C MET A 1 -56.99 -121.65 40.88
N LYS A 2 -57.74 -120.64 40.46
CA LYS A 2 -57.28 -119.46 39.69
C LYS A 2 -56.29 -118.61 40.49
N THR A 3 -55.20 -118.18 39.87
CA THR A 3 -54.35 -117.06 40.33
C THR A 3 -53.95 -116.21 39.13
N ASN A 4 -54.34 -114.94 39.12
CA ASN A 4 -53.75 -113.89 38.27
C ASN A 4 -54.04 -112.53 38.91
N SER A 5 -53.04 -112.00 39.62
CA SER A 5 -53.01 -110.67 40.23
C SER A 5 -51.63 -110.06 39.98
N THR A 6 -51.47 -109.29 38.90
CA THR A 6 -50.26 -108.50 38.64
C THR A 6 -50.53 -107.19 37.87
N THR A 7 -51.71 -106.98 37.27
CA THR A 7 -52.00 -105.78 36.48
C THR A 7 -52.34 -104.52 37.30
N ALA A 8 -52.62 -104.66 38.60
CA ALA A 8 -53.04 -103.54 39.45
C ALA A 8 -51.88 -102.66 39.97
N LYS A 9 -50.64 -103.17 40.01
CA LYS A 9 -49.50 -102.45 40.65
C LYS A 9 -48.81 -101.41 39.76
N ILE A 10 -48.93 -101.51 38.42
CA ILE A 10 -48.27 -100.58 37.48
C ILE A 10 -49.06 -99.26 37.33
N LYS A 11 -50.40 -99.31 37.38
CA LYS A 11 -51.24 -98.12 37.24
C LYS A 11 -51.19 -97.19 38.45
N VAL A 12 -50.99 -97.74 39.66
CA VAL A 12 -50.82 -96.93 40.88
C VAL A 12 -49.44 -96.27 40.94
N LEU A 13 -48.40 -96.91 40.40
CA LEU A 13 -47.05 -96.33 40.32
C LEU A 13 -46.97 -95.19 39.28
N LEU A 14 -47.66 -95.32 38.13
CA LEU A 14 -47.75 -94.25 37.13
C LEU A 14 -48.57 -93.05 37.59
N LEU A 15 -49.64 -93.27 38.36
CA LEU A 15 -50.44 -92.16 38.92
C LEU A 15 -49.68 -91.43 40.04
N ALA A 16 -48.89 -92.14 40.84
CA ALA A 16 -48.00 -91.53 41.84
C ALA A 16 -46.86 -90.73 41.18
N LEU A 17 -46.28 -91.20 40.07
CA LEU A 17 -45.29 -90.42 39.31
C LEU A 17 -45.90 -89.16 38.67
N LEU A 18 -47.12 -89.23 38.14
CA LEU A 18 -47.78 -88.05 37.55
C LEU A 18 -48.18 -86.99 38.58
N LEU A 19 -48.51 -87.39 39.82
CA LEU A 19 -48.90 -86.46 40.88
C LEU A 19 -47.71 -85.82 41.60
N VAL A 20 -46.50 -86.38 41.50
CA VAL A 20 -45.26 -85.78 42.03
C VAL A 20 -44.61 -84.82 41.00
N PHE A 21 -44.83 -85.02 39.69
CA PHE A 21 -44.35 -84.08 38.66
C PHE A 21 -45.21 -82.81 38.50
N GLY A 22 -46.44 -82.80 39.03
CA GLY A 22 -47.35 -81.64 38.94
C GLY A 22 -47.06 -80.49 39.90
N GLN A 23 -46.12 -80.65 40.86
CA GLN A 23 -45.87 -79.66 41.92
C GLN A 23 -44.52 -78.91 41.84
N PHE A 24 -43.76 -79.02 40.74
CA PHE A 24 -42.42 -78.40 40.64
C PHE A 24 -42.20 -77.45 39.45
N TYR A 25 -43.21 -76.72 38.96
CA TYR A 25 -42.99 -75.50 38.17
C TYR A 25 -43.96 -74.38 38.58
N SER A 26 -43.94 -74.04 39.87
CA SER A 26 -44.33 -72.70 40.31
C SER A 26 -43.03 -71.93 40.58
N GLN A 27 -42.55 -71.18 39.58
CA GLN A 27 -41.47 -70.22 39.74
C GLN A 27 -42.05 -68.97 40.40
N ILE A 28 -42.08 -68.99 41.74
CA ILE A 28 -42.17 -67.78 42.56
C ILE A 28 -40.73 -67.25 42.69
N GLN A 29 -40.24 -66.61 41.64
CA GLN A 29 -39.12 -65.66 41.63
C GLN A 29 -39.26 -64.89 40.31
N ASN A 30 -39.49 -63.57 40.38
CA ASN A 30 -39.63 -62.71 39.19
C ASN A 30 -38.32 -62.73 38.38
N GLY A 31 -38.18 -63.69 37.49
CA GLY A 31 -37.12 -63.74 36.49
C GLY A 31 -37.35 -62.67 35.42
N SER A 32 -36.25 -62.23 34.80
CA SER A 32 -36.28 -61.34 33.65
C SER A 32 -37.09 -61.95 32.49
N VAL A 33 -37.94 -61.16 31.86
CA VAL A 33 -38.71 -61.54 30.67
C VAL A 33 -37.83 -61.30 29.45
N GLY A 34 -37.34 -62.37 28.83
CA GLY A 34 -36.66 -62.32 27.53
C GLY A 34 -37.65 -62.48 26.39
N ILE A 35 -37.69 -61.51 25.49
CA ILE A 35 -38.34 -61.67 24.17
C ILE A 35 -37.23 -62.02 23.18
N ASN A 36 -37.31 -63.25 22.65
CA ASN A 36 -36.38 -63.77 21.65
C ASN A 36 -34.91 -63.89 22.14
N THR A 37 -34.73 -64.09 23.46
CA THR A 37 -33.49 -64.50 24.12
C THR A 37 -33.80 -65.47 25.26
N SER A 38 -32.98 -66.51 25.44
CA SER A 38 -33.07 -67.45 26.57
C SER A 38 -32.19 -67.07 27.75
N SER A 39 -31.35 -66.03 27.59
CA SER A 39 -30.47 -65.48 28.62
C SER A 39 -30.69 -63.96 28.69
N PRO A 40 -31.83 -63.49 29.23
CA PRO A 40 -32.12 -62.07 29.32
C PRO A 40 -31.10 -61.40 30.24
N ASN A 41 -30.74 -60.15 29.97
CA ASN A 41 -29.78 -59.38 30.76
C ASN A 41 -30.20 -59.36 32.24
N VAL A 42 -29.27 -59.73 33.13
CA VAL A 42 -29.49 -59.87 34.57
C VAL A 42 -29.94 -58.58 35.27
N ASN A 43 -29.66 -57.42 34.67
CA ASN A 43 -30.05 -56.11 35.19
C ASN A 43 -31.37 -55.59 34.59
N SER A 44 -32.06 -56.38 33.76
CA SER A 44 -33.30 -55.98 33.10
C SER A 44 -34.45 -56.88 33.52
N VAL A 45 -35.63 -56.29 33.77
CA VAL A 45 -36.86 -57.07 33.96
C VAL A 45 -37.48 -57.43 32.60
N LEU A 46 -37.19 -56.67 31.54
CA LEU A 46 -37.57 -56.95 30.16
C LEU A 46 -36.33 -56.77 29.26
N ASP A 47 -35.93 -57.83 28.57
CA ASP A 47 -34.87 -57.82 27.56
C ASP A 47 -35.45 -58.22 26.20
N VAL A 48 -35.24 -57.40 25.17
CA VAL A 48 -35.79 -57.64 23.83
C VAL A 48 -34.64 -57.71 22.84
N VAL A 49 -34.35 -58.93 22.36
CA VAL A 49 -33.27 -59.17 21.39
C VAL A 49 -33.83 -59.36 20.00
N SER A 50 -33.34 -58.55 19.06
CA SER A 50 -33.74 -58.62 17.65
C SER A 50 -33.03 -59.76 16.94
N GLY A 51 -33.68 -60.91 16.75
CA GLY A 51 -33.01 -62.15 16.31
C GLY A 51 -32.27 -62.07 14.97
N ASN A 52 -32.78 -61.26 14.04
CA ASN A 52 -32.13 -60.97 12.76
C ASN A 52 -31.67 -59.51 12.65
N ASN A 53 -31.55 -58.80 13.78
CA ASN A 53 -31.22 -57.37 13.83
C ASN A 53 -32.15 -56.46 12.98
N ASN A 54 -33.42 -56.85 12.77
CA ASN A 54 -34.36 -56.16 11.87
C ASN A 54 -35.69 -55.74 12.51
N LYS A 55 -35.82 -55.86 13.83
CA LYS A 55 -37.00 -55.47 14.63
C LYS A 55 -36.59 -54.56 15.79
N GLY A 56 -37.49 -53.66 16.19
CA GLY A 56 -37.34 -52.76 17.35
C GLY A 56 -38.54 -52.84 18.29
N ILE A 57 -38.57 -51.94 19.29
CA ILE A 57 -39.68 -51.81 20.26
C ILE A 57 -40.45 -50.51 20.02
N LEU A 58 -41.77 -50.57 20.08
CA LEU A 58 -42.64 -49.40 20.21
C LEU A 58 -43.10 -49.29 21.65
N ILE A 59 -42.72 -48.21 22.32
CA ILE A 59 -43.23 -47.83 23.64
C ILE A 59 -44.47 -46.91 23.48
N PRO A 60 -45.20 -46.56 24.55
CA PRO A 60 -46.35 -45.66 24.44
C PRO A 60 -46.01 -44.35 23.70
N ARG A 61 -46.83 -44.01 22.69
CA ARG A 61 -46.65 -42.84 21.84
C ARG A 61 -47.72 -41.79 22.16
N LEU A 62 -47.31 -40.62 22.63
CA LEU A 62 -48.21 -39.57 23.13
C LEU A 62 -47.84 -38.23 22.52
N THR A 63 -48.83 -37.35 22.31
CA THR A 63 -48.55 -35.92 22.07
C THR A 63 -48.07 -35.25 23.37
N GLU A 64 -47.45 -34.07 23.26
CA GLU A 64 -47.03 -33.29 24.42
C GLU A 64 -48.20 -33.01 25.39
N ASN A 65 -49.39 -32.69 24.87
CA ASN A 65 -50.58 -32.47 25.68
C ASN A 65 -51.03 -33.74 26.42
N GLN A 66 -50.96 -34.89 25.77
CA GLN A 66 -51.30 -36.18 26.39
C GLN A 66 -50.26 -36.60 27.44
N ARG A 67 -48.96 -36.37 27.18
CA ARG A 67 -47.89 -36.57 28.16
C ARG A 67 -48.09 -35.71 29.39
N ASN A 68 -48.39 -34.42 29.20
CA ASN A 68 -48.60 -33.46 30.31
C ASN A 68 -49.87 -33.76 31.14
N ALA A 69 -50.81 -34.54 30.60
CA ALA A 69 -52.00 -34.98 31.33
C ALA A 69 -51.74 -36.20 32.23
N ILE A 70 -50.56 -36.82 32.17
CA ILE A 70 -50.19 -37.93 33.05
C ILE A 70 -50.04 -37.40 34.49
N ILE A 71 -50.79 -37.97 35.42
CA ILE A 71 -50.66 -37.67 36.85
C ILE A 71 -49.44 -38.43 37.38
N ILE A 72 -48.33 -37.72 37.60
CA ILE A 72 -47.06 -38.29 38.04
C ILE A 72 -47.06 -38.57 39.55
N ASN A 73 -46.74 -39.80 39.92
CA ASN A 73 -46.30 -40.18 41.26
C ASN A 73 -44.76 -40.07 41.34
N LYS A 74 -44.29 -38.90 41.79
CA LYS A 74 -42.89 -38.48 41.70
C LYS A 74 -41.83 -39.55 42.04
N PRO A 75 -41.86 -40.23 43.21
CA PRO A 75 -40.84 -41.23 43.55
C PRO A 75 -41.01 -42.59 42.84
N LYS A 76 -42.18 -42.88 42.26
CA LYS A 76 -42.48 -44.18 41.62
C LYS A 76 -42.34 -44.16 40.11
N ASP A 77 -42.48 -42.99 39.51
CA ASP A 77 -42.49 -42.83 38.06
C ASP A 77 -41.13 -42.32 37.52
N ASP A 78 -40.09 -42.30 38.35
CA ASP A 78 -38.73 -41.96 37.89
C ASP A 78 -38.28 -42.92 36.78
N GLY A 79 -37.89 -42.36 35.63
CA GLY A 79 -37.55 -43.14 34.43
C GLY A 79 -38.76 -43.59 33.58
N LEU A 80 -39.99 -43.17 33.91
CA LEU A 80 -41.16 -43.43 33.06
C LEU A 80 -40.92 -42.88 31.65
N THR A 81 -40.87 -43.75 30.65
CA THR A 81 -40.44 -43.39 29.29
C THR A 81 -41.59 -43.52 28.29
N ILE A 82 -41.76 -42.50 27.46
CA ILE A 82 -42.73 -42.44 26.34
C ILE A 82 -42.03 -41.92 25.09
N TYR A 83 -42.63 -42.14 23.92
CA TYR A 83 -42.22 -41.47 22.69
C TYR A 83 -43.19 -40.31 22.41
N ASN A 84 -42.70 -39.08 22.49
CA ASN A 84 -43.48 -37.87 22.30
C ASN A 84 -43.58 -37.56 20.80
N THR A 85 -44.78 -37.70 20.23
CA THR A 85 -45.01 -37.47 18.79
C THR A 85 -45.06 -35.99 18.41
N THR A 86 -45.19 -35.08 19.38
CA THR A 86 -45.07 -33.62 19.16
C THR A 86 -43.62 -33.18 19.08
N GLU A 87 -42.75 -33.78 19.89
CA GLU A 87 -41.29 -33.54 19.87
C GLU A 87 -40.54 -34.48 18.93
N ASP A 88 -41.21 -35.50 18.37
CA ASP A 88 -40.65 -36.60 17.60
C ASP A 88 -39.49 -37.33 18.30
N CYS A 89 -39.54 -37.40 19.64
CA CYS A 89 -38.43 -37.86 20.47
C CYS A 89 -38.92 -38.64 21.70
N PHE A 90 -38.06 -39.51 22.23
CA PHE A 90 -38.26 -40.12 23.54
C PHE A 90 -38.24 -39.06 24.65
N ASN A 91 -39.20 -39.14 25.56
CA ASN A 91 -39.21 -38.38 26.80
C ASN A 91 -39.20 -39.34 27.98
N TYR A 92 -38.54 -38.96 29.06
CA TYR A 92 -38.61 -39.66 30.33
C TYR A 92 -38.91 -38.70 31.48
N TRP A 93 -39.64 -39.17 32.50
CA TRP A 93 -39.84 -38.39 33.72
C TRP A 93 -38.59 -38.45 34.60
N SER A 94 -38.04 -37.28 34.95
CA SER A 94 -36.90 -37.15 35.87
C SER A 94 -37.41 -36.76 37.25
N PHE A 95 -37.26 -37.64 38.24
CA PHE A 95 -37.57 -37.29 39.63
C PHE A 95 -36.64 -36.20 40.18
N ALA A 96 -35.37 -36.23 39.79
CA ALA A 96 -34.36 -35.28 40.26
C ALA A 96 -34.63 -33.83 39.83
N ASP A 97 -35.18 -33.65 38.63
CA ASP A 97 -35.46 -32.33 38.04
C ASP A 97 -36.95 -31.93 38.11
N ASP A 98 -37.81 -32.84 38.61
CA ASP A 98 -39.26 -32.68 38.69
C ASP A 98 -39.92 -32.30 37.35
N GLU A 99 -39.40 -32.83 36.23
CA GLU A 99 -39.90 -32.53 34.89
C GLU A 99 -39.75 -33.69 33.91
N TRP A 100 -40.51 -33.63 32.81
CA TRP A 100 -40.29 -34.46 31.63
C TRP A 100 -39.03 -33.98 30.89
N LYS A 101 -38.03 -34.85 30.77
CA LYS A 101 -36.80 -34.62 30.01
C LYS A 101 -36.90 -35.25 28.62
N SER A 102 -36.33 -34.58 27.63
CA SER A 102 -36.17 -35.12 26.27
C SER A 102 -34.76 -35.66 26.10
N VAL A 103 -34.61 -36.91 25.64
CA VAL A 103 -33.29 -37.53 25.41
C VAL A 103 -32.60 -37.05 24.13
N CYS A 104 -33.31 -36.35 23.24
CA CYS A 104 -32.72 -35.83 22.01
C CYS A 104 -32.01 -34.48 22.21
N GLY A 105 -31.93 -33.96 23.44
CA GLY A 105 -31.23 -32.71 23.76
C GLY A 105 -31.83 -31.44 23.13
N GLN A 106 -32.98 -31.55 22.46
CA GLN A 106 -33.67 -30.40 21.89
C GLN A 106 -34.36 -29.63 23.01
N MET A 107 -33.79 -28.48 23.38
CA MET A 107 -34.54 -27.45 24.07
C MET A 107 -35.77 -27.13 23.20
N GLY A 108 -36.98 -27.22 23.75
CA GLY A 108 -38.22 -26.97 23.00
C GLY A 108 -38.25 -25.59 22.31
N LYS A 109 -39.34 -25.24 21.62
CA LYS A 109 -39.43 -23.90 20.99
C LYS A 109 -39.29 -22.80 22.05
N ALA A 110 -38.44 -21.81 21.75
CA ALA A 110 -38.33 -20.61 22.56
C ALA A 110 -39.63 -19.80 22.50
N VAL A 111 -39.89 -19.05 23.57
CA VAL A 111 -40.94 -18.02 23.62
C VAL A 111 -40.25 -16.69 23.78
N PHE A 112 -40.52 -15.76 22.87
CA PHE A 112 -39.90 -14.43 22.84
C PHE A 112 -40.79 -13.44 22.10
N THR A 113 -40.53 -12.15 22.32
CA THR A 113 -41.11 -11.05 21.52
C THR A 113 -40.00 -10.34 20.75
N VAL A 114 -40.32 -9.78 19.59
CA VAL A 114 -39.38 -9.00 18.78
C VAL A 114 -39.57 -7.52 19.09
N ASP A 115 -38.48 -6.83 19.38
CA ASP A 115 -38.44 -5.38 19.54
C ASP A 115 -37.97 -4.74 18.23
N CYS A 116 -38.93 -4.33 17.41
CA CYS A 116 -38.65 -3.72 16.11
C CYS A 116 -38.00 -2.33 16.24
N SER A 117 -38.23 -1.61 17.34
CA SER A 117 -37.66 -0.27 17.54
C SER A 117 -36.13 -0.30 17.71
N ASN A 118 -35.61 -1.40 18.24
CA ASN A 118 -34.19 -1.66 18.42
C ASN A 118 -33.61 -2.59 17.33
N THR A 119 -34.42 -3.02 16.38
CA THR A 119 -33.97 -3.85 15.25
C THR A 119 -33.35 -2.96 14.18
N LYS A 120 -32.12 -3.27 13.74
CA LYS A 120 -31.34 -2.45 12.79
C LYS A 120 -31.00 -3.21 11.53
N VAL A 121 -31.16 -2.53 10.39
CA VAL A 121 -30.65 -2.99 9.09
C VAL A 121 -29.17 -2.68 9.01
N MET A 122 -28.36 -3.69 8.68
CA MET A 122 -26.93 -3.59 8.51
C MET A 122 -26.56 -3.89 7.05
N GLY A 123 -25.54 -3.19 6.55
CA GLY A 123 -25.09 -3.27 5.18
C GLY A 123 -25.73 -2.24 4.25
N THR A 124 -25.18 -2.12 3.04
CA THR A 124 -25.71 -1.28 1.97
C THR A 124 -26.38 -2.16 0.93
N TYR A 125 -27.60 -1.81 0.54
CA TYR A 125 -28.40 -2.57 -0.42
C TYR A 125 -28.45 -1.79 -1.72
N VAL A 126 -28.09 -2.43 -2.84
CA VAL A 126 -27.97 -1.77 -4.14
C VAL A 126 -28.70 -2.63 -5.17
N LYS A 127 -29.52 -1.98 -6.01
CA LYS A 127 -30.22 -2.67 -7.10
C LYS A 127 -29.24 -3.49 -7.96
N GLY A 128 -29.60 -4.74 -8.24
CA GLY A 128 -28.85 -5.67 -9.09
C GLY A 128 -27.58 -6.24 -8.48
N ARG A 129 -27.29 -6.01 -7.20
CA ARG A 129 -26.15 -6.61 -6.49
C ARG A 129 -26.60 -7.64 -5.47
N ASP A 130 -26.02 -8.83 -5.53
CA ASP A 130 -26.31 -9.89 -4.57
C ASP A 130 -25.94 -9.47 -3.15
N LEU A 131 -26.77 -9.86 -2.18
CA LEU A 131 -26.48 -9.66 -0.78
C LEU A 131 -25.29 -10.53 -0.35
N THR A 132 -24.46 -9.96 0.51
CA THR A 132 -23.27 -10.61 1.08
C THR A 132 -23.47 -10.80 2.60
N THR A 133 -22.49 -11.40 3.27
CA THR A 133 -22.50 -11.54 4.74
C THR A 133 -22.55 -10.20 5.50
N SER A 134 -22.21 -9.08 4.84
CA SER A 134 -22.34 -7.72 5.39
C SER A 134 -23.77 -7.17 5.38
N ASN A 135 -24.70 -7.85 4.69
CA ASN A 135 -26.11 -7.49 4.61
C ASN A 135 -26.91 -8.38 5.56
N TYR A 136 -27.37 -7.83 6.68
CA TYR A 136 -28.09 -8.59 7.71
C TYR A 136 -29.00 -7.69 8.54
N LEU A 137 -29.91 -8.29 9.30
CA LEU A 137 -30.66 -7.61 10.35
C LEU A 137 -30.07 -7.95 11.72
N ASN A 138 -29.83 -6.94 12.54
CA ASN A 138 -29.62 -7.09 13.97
C ASN A 138 -30.97 -6.98 14.67
N ILE A 139 -31.58 -8.13 14.98
CA ILE A 139 -32.91 -8.21 15.58
C ILE A 139 -32.77 -8.26 17.11
N SER A 140 -33.44 -7.31 17.78
CA SER A 140 -33.58 -7.30 19.24
C SER A 140 -34.80 -8.12 19.64
N VAL A 141 -34.64 -9.05 20.58
CA VAL A 141 -35.72 -9.88 21.10
C VAL A 141 -35.71 -9.93 22.62
N ASN A 142 -36.87 -10.12 23.25
CA ASN A 142 -36.98 -10.39 24.68
C ASN A 142 -37.46 -11.82 24.90
N VAL A 143 -36.56 -12.68 25.40
CA VAL A 143 -36.76 -14.12 25.56
C VAL A 143 -37.35 -14.43 26.94
N THR A 144 -38.54 -15.05 26.96
CA THR A 144 -39.22 -15.48 28.20
C THR A 144 -39.12 -16.99 28.44
N LYS A 145 -38.85 -17.78 27.40
CA LYS A 145 -38.52 -19.21 27.51
C LYS A 145 -37.35 -19.55 26.59
N ILE A 146 -36.30 -20.14 27.17
CA ILE A 146 -35.13 -20.67 26.45
C ILE A 146 -35.56 -21.76 25.46
N GLY A 147 -34.83 -21.91 24.35
CA GLY A 147 -35.24 -22.85 23.31
C GLY A 147 -34.78 -22.48 21.91
N ASN A 148 -35.18 -23.31 20.95
CA ASN A 148 -34.88 -23.07 19.54
C ASN A 148 -35.75 -21.96 18.96
N TYR A 149 -35.18 -21.16 18.05
CA TYR A 149 -35.88 -20.12 17.32
C TYR A 149 -35.66 -20.22 15.81
N THR A 150 -36.60 -19.69 15.06
CA THR A 150 -36.49 -19.41 13.62
C THR A 150 -37.09 -18.03 13.37
N ILE A 151 -36.36 -17.16 12.69
CA ILE A 151 -36.87 -15.87 12.21
C ILE A 151 -36.64 -15.77 10.71
N SER A 152 -37.66 -15.33 9.99
CA SER A 152 -37.54 -14.99 8.58
C SER A 152 -38.05 -13.56 8.35
N GLY A 153 -37.47 -12.88 7.37
CA GLY A 153 -37.89 -11.56 6.91
C GLY A 153 -38.00 -11.57 5.40
N THR A 154 -39.18 -11.27 4.87
CA THR A 154 -39.40 -11.24 3.42
C THR A 154 -39.50 -9.81 2.90
N THR A 155 -39.05 -9.60 1.67
CA THR A 155 -39.24 -8.35 0.93
C THR A 155 -39.85 -8.67 -0.43
N ILE A 156 -40.54 -7.70 -1.03
CA ILE A 156 -41.08 -7.82 -2.39
C ILE A 156 -40.03 -7.54 -3.48
N ASN A 157 -38.80 -7.20 -3.08
CA ASN A 157 -37.79 -6.66 -3.97
C ASN A 157 -36.67 -7.65 -4.31
N GLY A 158 -36.93 -8.96 -4.22
CA GLY A 158 -36.02 -10.01 -4.69
C GLY A 158 -34.95 -10.48 -3.69
N TYR A 159 -35.04 -10.08 -2.43
CA TYR A 159 -34.16 -10.57 -1.36
C TYR A 159 -34.94 -10.83 -0.06
N ASN A 160 -34.39 -11.64 0.83
CA ASN A 160 -34.99 -11.97 2.12
C ASN A 160 -33.91 -12.18 3.20
N PHE A 161 -34.36 -12.39 4.43
CA PHE A 161 -33.55 -12.62 5.62
C PHE A 161 -33.98 -13.91 6.29
N TYR A 162 -33.03 -14.65 6.83
CA TYR A 162 -33.31 -15.91 7.53
C TYR A 162 -32.28 -16.18 8.63
N GLY A 163 -32.75 -16.67 9.76
CA GLY A 163 -31.88 -17.11 10.84
C GLY A 163 -32.54 -18.12 11.76
N THR A 164 -31.75 -19.06 12.25
CA THR A 164 -32.14 -20.08 13.23
C THR A 164 -31.07 -20.20 14.31
N GLY A 165 -31.46 -20.69 15.48
CA GLY A 165 -30.53 -20.92 16.58
C GLY A 165 -31.25 -21.30 17.87
N THR A 166 -30.55 -21.15 18.99
CA THR A 166 -31.05 -21.48 20.32
C THR A 166 -30.78 -20.34 21.30
N PHE A 167 -31.80 -19.91 22.04
CA PHE A 167 -31.61 -19.03 23.19
C PHE A 167 -31.26 -19.87 24.42
N LEU A 168 -30.10 -19.59 25.02
CA LEU A 168 -29.61 -20.27 26.22
C LEU A 168 -29.93 -19.51 27.51
N ASN A 169 -30.37 -18.25 27.40
CA ASN A 169 -30.72 -17.38 28.52
C ASN A 169 -32.01 -16.63 28.22
N THR A 170 -32.75 -16.28 29.27
CA THR A 170 -33.89 -15.35 29.19
C THR A 170 -33.40 -13.89 29.17
N GLY A 171 -34.33 -12.95 28.92
CA GLY A 171 -34.04 -11.52 28.85
C GLY A 171 -33.79 -11.02 27.42
N VAL A 172 -33.31 -9.77 27.31
CA VAL A 172 -33.06 -9.13 26.02
C VAL A 172 -31.83 -9.74 25.37
N GLN A 173 -31.99 -10.19 24.12
CA GLN A 173 -30.94 -10.76 23.29
C GLN A 173 -30.93 -10.05 21.94
N THR A 174 -29.76 -9.93 21.31
CA THR A 174 -29.64 -9.46 19.93
C THR A 174 -29.12 -10.59 19.06
N ILE A 175 -29.81 -10.86 17.96
CA ILE A 175 -29.45 -11.91 17.01
C ILE A 175 -29.25 -11.32 15.61
N GLN A 176 -28.25 -11.84 14.92
CA GLN A 176 -27.95 -11.49 13.54
C GLN A 176 -28.62 -12.50 12.61
N ILE A 177 -29.50 -12.03 11.73
CA ILE A 177 -30.06 -12.86 10.65
C ILE A 177 -29.55 -12.37 9.29
N GLY A 178 -28.91 -13.27 8.54
CA GLY A 178 -28.27 -12.95 7.27
C GLY A 178 -29.29 -12.68 6.17
N GLY A 179 -28.99 -11.73 5.29
CA GLY A 179 -29.73 -11.50 4.06
C GLY A 179 -29.21 -12.35 2.90
N GLN A 180 -30.09 -12.72 1.98
CA GLN A 180 -29.77 -13.43 0.74
C GLN A 180 -30.67 -12.95 -0.41
N GLY A 181 -30.21 -13.12 -1.65
CA GLY A 181 -30.91 -12.67 -2.87
C GLY A 181 -30.36 -11.36 -3.44
N THR A 182 -31.13 -10.73 -4.33
CA THR A 182 -30.66 -9.60 -5.16
C THR A 182 -31.76 -8.52 -5.24
N PRO A 183 -31.56 -7.30 -4.71
CA PRO A 183 -32.53 -6.22 -4.83
C PRO A 183 -32.83 -5.85 -6.29
N GLN A 184 -34.09 -5.65 -6.67
CA GLN A 184 -34.49 -5.43 -8.08
C GLN A 184 -34.81 -3.97 -8.43
N ASN A 185 -35.34 -3.21 -7.47
CA ASN A 185 -35.82 -1.84 -7.65
C ASN A 185 -35.17 -0.91 -6.63
N VAL A 186 -34.97 0.36 -7.03
CA VAL A 186 -34.48 1.43 -6.16
C VAL A 186 -35.66 1.99 -5.39
N GLN A 187 -35.79 1.63 -4.11
CA GLN A 187 -36.90 2.00 -3.24
C GLN A 187 -36.57 1.75 -1.77
N THR A 188 -37.46 2.16 -0.87
CA THR A 188 -37.43 1.71 0.53
C THR A 188 -38.34 0.50 0.68
N ASP A 189 -37.79 -0.61 1.17
CA ASP A 189 -38.46 -1.88 1.36
C ASP A 189 -38.74 -2.12 2.84
N ASP A 190 -40.01 -2.29 3.20
CA ASP A 190 -40.38 -2.75 4.54
C ASP A 190 -40.25 -4.28 4.64
N VAL A 191 -39.54 -4.74 5.67
CA VAL A 191 -39.33 -6.17 5.90
C VAL A 191 -40.52 -6.75 6.67
N THR A 192 -41.17 -7.76 6.08
CA THR A 192 -42.23 -8.52 6.76
C THR A 192 -41.59 -9.65 7.55
N LEU A 193 -41.59 -9.52 8.89
CA LEU A 193 -40.95 -10.48 9.80
C LEU A 193 -41.92 -11.55 10.29
N THR A 194 -41.42 -12.79 10.39
CA THR A 194 -42.10 -13.89 11.08
C THR A 194 -41.14 -14.56 12.08
N ALA A 195 -41.65 -14.89 13.26
CA ALA A 195 -40.90 -15.53 14.33
C ALA A 195 -41.60 -16.83 14.77
N ASN A 196 -40.88 -17.95 14.69
CA ASN A 196 -41.40 -19.30 14.97
C ASN A 196 -42.68 -19.66 14.19
N GLY A 197 -42.85 -19.08 13.01
CA GLY A 197 -44.02 -19.29 12.14
C GLY A 197 -45.19 -18.32 12.37
N ASN A 198 -45.07 -17.37 13.31
CA ASN A 198 -46.08 -16.35 13.56
C ASN A 198 -45.64 -14.99 13.01
N ASP A 199 -46.58 -14.19 12.52
CA ASP A 199 -46.31 -12.84 12.02
C ASP A 199 -45.89 -11.90 13.16
N VAL A 200 -44.88 -11.07 12.88
CA VAL A 200 -44.40 -10.02 13.77
C VAL A 200 -44.86 -8.68 13.22
N THR A 201 -45.75 -7.99 13.93
CA THR A 201 -46.17 -6.64 13.57
C THR A 201 -45.17 -5.63 14.11
N CYS A 202 -44.45 -4.95 13.22
CA CYS A 202 -43.48 -3.92 13.58
C CYS A 202 -44.06 -2.51 13.47
N THR A 203 -43.87 -1.70 14.51
CA THR A 203 -44.21 -0.27 14.51
C THR A 203 -43.14 0.49 15.31
N PRO A 204 -42.25 1.26 14.66
CA PRO A 204 -42.13 1.48 13.21
C PRO A 204 -41.68 0.22 12.44
N ALA A 205 -41.90 0.21 11.12
CA ALA A 205 -41.45 -0.87 10.24
C ALA A 205 -39.91 -0.95 10.21
N VAL A 206 -39.38 -2.15 10.00
CA VAL A 206 -37.96 -2.36 9.73
C VAL A 206 -37.74 -2.14 8.24
N SER A 207 -37.23 -0.98 7.87
CA SER A 207 -37.11 -0.57 6.46
C SER A 207 -35.67 -0.62 5.95
N VAL A 208 -35.48 -1.17 4.75
CA VAL A 208 -34.21 -1.23 4.03
C VAL A 208 -34.25 -0.24 2.88
N ASN A 209 -33.29 0.69 2.81
CA ASN A 209 -33.18 1.60 1.67
C ASN A 209 -32.29 0.99 0.57
N VAL A 210 -32.89 0.62 -0.57
CA VAL A 210 -32.17 0.09 -1.73
C VAL A 210 -31.74 1.22 -2.65
N LEU A 211 -30.43 1.37 -2.81
CA LEU A 211 -29.81 2.45 -3.56
C LEU A 211 -29.63 2.13 -5.05
N SER A 212 -29.45 3.19 -5.85
CA SER A 212 -29.12 3.08 -7.27
C SER A 212 -27.75 2.41 -7.51
N PRO A 213 -27.58 1.62 -8.59
CA PRO A 213 -26.28 1.06 -8.98
C PRO A 213 -25.22 2.12 -9.26
N ALA A 214 -25.65 3.33 -9.64
CA ALA A 214 -24.81 4.52 -9.79
C ALA A 214 -25.52 5.74 -9.20
N GLY A 215 -24.82 6.50 -8.35
CA GLY A 215 -25.28 7.81 -7.87
C GLY A 215 -25.22 8.87 -8.97
N SER A 216 -25.77 10.04 -8.67
CA SER A 216 -25.65 11.23 -9.53
C SER A 216 -24.81 12.28 -8.80
N TYR A 217 -23.69 12.69 -9.37
CA TYR A 217 -22.74 13.62 -8.75
C TYR A 217 -21.93 14.40 -9.79
N THR A 218 -21.60 15.66 -9.50
CA THR A 218 -20.69 16.45 -10.34
C THR A 218 -19.27 16.38 -9.79
N MET A 219 -18.28 16.18 -10.65
CA MET A 219 -16.86 16.28 -10.28
C MET A 219 -16.39 17.72 -10.29
N SER A 220 -15.75 18.16 -9.20
CA SER A 220 -15.14 19.49 -9.09
C SER A 220 -13.69 19.44 -9.57
N CYS A 221 -13.52 19.32 -10.89
CA CYS A 221 -12.27 19.04 -11.58
C CYS A 221 -11.08 19.93 -11.16
N GLY A 222 -11.31 21.23 -10.97
CA GLY A 222 -10.27 22.19 -10.58
C GLY A 222 -9.72 21.99 -9.16
N GLY A 223 -10.42 21.21 -8.32
CA GLY A 223 -9.97 20.84 -6.98
C GLY A 223 -9.36 19.46 -6.88
N ALA A 224 -9.19 18.73 -7.99
CA ALA A 224 -8.55 17.41 -7.98
C ALA A 224 -7.04 17.55 -7.69
N VAL A 225 -6.53 16.78 -6.73
CA VAL A 225 -5.13 16.85 -6.29
C VAL A 225 -4.50 15.46 -6.33
N ALA A 226 -3.37 15.32 -7.03
CA ALA A 226 -2.53 14.14 -6.94
C ALA A 226 -1.62 14.23 -5.70
N ASN A 227 -1.72 13.24 -4.81
CA ASN A 227 -0.95 13.13 -3.57
C ASN A 227 0.18 12.11 -3.72
N GLY A 228 1.22 12.28 -2.91
CA GLY A 228 2.42 11.42 -2.90
C GLY A 228 3.49 11.89 -3.90
N VAL A 229 4.69 11.31 -3.77
CA VAL A 229 5.80 11.56 -4.69
C VAL A 229 5.85 10.41 -5.70
N TYR A 230 5.72 10.74 -6.98
CA TYR A 230 5.78 9.78 -8.09
C TYR A 230 7.19 9.80 -8.65
N LYS A 231 7.83 8.64 -8.79
CA LYS A 231 9.25 8.56 -9.15
C LYS A 231 9.46 7.64 -10.34
N VAL A 232 10.35 8.03 -11.25
CA VAL A 232 10.76 7.18 -12.37
C VAL A 232 11.23 5.82 -11.86
N GLY A 233 10.83 4.75 -12.54
CA GLY A 233 11.22 3.37 -12.24
C GLY A 233 10.66 2.80 -10.93
N THR A 234 9.90 3.58 -10.15
CA THR A 234 9.38 3.14 -8.84
C THR A 234 7.89 2.85 -8.92
N ALA A 235 7.49 1.64 -8.50
CA ALA A 235 6.09 1.28 -8.41
C ALA A 235 5.33 2.16 -7.40
N LEU A 236 4.13 2.58 -7.77
CA LEU A 236 3.24 3.36 -6.92
C LEU A 236 2.84 2.55 -5.67
N ASN A 237 2.66 3.23 -4.54
CA ASN A 237 2.24 2.65 -3.27
C ASN A 237 0.98 3.35 -2.71
N SER A 238 0.57 3.00 -1.49
CA SER A 238 -0.65 3.51 -0.85
C SER A 238 -0.68 5.03 -0.64
N SER A 239 0.45 5.72 -0.70
CA SER A 239 0.52 7.18 -0.63
C SER A 239 0.21 7.89 -1.96
N ASN A 240 0.34 7.17 -3.09
CA ASN A 240 0.09 7.71 -4.43
C ASN A 240 -1.41 7.64 -4.74
N THR A 241 -2.10 8.76 -4.53
CA THR A 241 -3.56 8.84 -4.68
C THR A 241 -3.98 10.10 -5.44
N ILE A 242 -5.24 10.15 -5.88
CA ILE A 242 -5.91 11.40 -6.24
C ILE A 242 -7.02 11.66 -5.24
N THR A 243 -7.07 12.86 -4.66
CA THR A 243 -8.26 13.36 -3.96
C THR A 243 -9.12 14.12 -4.97
N LEU A 244 -10.33 13.64 -5.20
CA LEU A 244 -11.31 14.20 -6.14
C LEU A 244 -12.51 14.75 -5.37
N PRO A 245 -12.68 16.09 -5.30
CA PRO A 245 -13.87 16.68 -4.74
C PRO A 245 -15.06 16.50 -5.70
N ILE A 246 -16.21 16.17 -5.14
CA ILE A 246 -17.47 15.95 -5.86
C ILE A 246 -18.64 16.61 -5.11
N ASN A 247 -19.77 16.80 -5.80
CA ASN A 247 -21.05 17.16 -5.18
C ASN A 247 -22.10 16.11 -5.54
N VAL A 248 -22.61 15.40 -4.54
CA VAL A 248 -23.56 14.29 -4.68
C VAL A 248 -25.00 14.83 -4.67
N SER A 249 -25.72 14.62 -5.76
CA SER A 249 -27.13 14.99 -5.93
C SER A 249 -28.11 13.85 -5.63
N SER A 250 -27.70 12.60 -5.86
CA SER A 250 -28.50 11.40 -5.55
C SER A 250 -27.61 10.25 -5.07
N LEU A 251 -28.09 9.53 -4.07
CA LEU A 251 -27.39 8.40 -3.46
C LEU A 251 -27.30 7.21 -4.43
N GLY A 252 -26.25 6.43 -4.28
CA GLY A 252 -25.95 5.27 -5.11
C GLY A 252 -24.51 4.85 -4.98
N SER A 253 -24.14 3.76 -5.63
CA SER A 253 -22.72 3.41 -5.76
C SER A 253 -21.98 4.36 -6.71
N TYR A 254 -20.66 4.38 -6.63
CA TYR A 254 -19.81 5.04 -7.61
C TYR A 254 -18.62 4.16 -7.95
N THR A 255 -18.15 4.31 -9.18
CA THR A 255 -16.89 3.78 -9.68
C THR A 255 -16.24 4.86 -10.52
N ILE A 256 -15.03 5.23 -10.14
CA ILE A 256 -14.23 6.26 -10.79
C ILE A 256 -12.90 5.63 -11.15
N THR A 257 -12.51 5.74 -12.42
CA THR A 257 -11.26 5.21 -12.96
C THR A 257 -10.52 6.29 -13.73
N THR A 258 -9.29 6.01 -14.15
CA THR A 258 -8.56 6.87 -15.08
C THR A 258 -8.13 6.08 -16.31
N ASN A 259 -7.72 6.79 -17.35
CA ASN A 259 -6.85 6.19 -18.36
C ASN A 259 -5.47 5.84 -17.75
N THR A 260 -4.70 5.03 -18.47
CA THR A 260 -3.30 4.74 -18.13
C THR A 260 -2.39 5.66 -18.93
N VAL A 261 -1.54 6.43 -18.24
CA VAL A 261 -0.55 7.31 -18.88
C VAL A 261 0.82 7.04 -18.25
N ASP A 262 1.80 6.67 -19.08
CA ASP A 262 3.14 6.28 -18.62
C ASP A 262 3.07 5.25 -17.47
N GLY A 263 2.28 4.19 -17.67
CA GLY A 263 2.07 3.13 -16.68
C GLY A 263 1.19 3.51 -15.48
N ILE A 264 0.90 4.79 -15.22
CA ILE A 264 0.11 5.26 -14.07
C ILE A 264 -1.39 5.19 -14.37
N SER A 265 -2.17 4.63 -13.45
CA SER A 265 -3.64 4.71 -13.43
C SER A 265 -4.18 4.77 -12.01
N PHE A 266 -5.43 5.23 -11.84
CA PHE A 266 -6.08 5.32 -10.54
C PHE A 266 -7.50 4.76 -10.57
N ARG A 267 -7.97 4.26 -9.41
CA ARG A 267 -9.34 3.77 -9.24
C ARG A 267 -9.88 4.02 -7.84
N GLY A 268 -11.16 4.36 -7.75
CA GLY A 268 -11.92 4.39 -6.50
C GLY A 268 -13.34 3.88 -6.74
N SER A 269 -13.91 3.20 -5.75
CA SER A 269 -15.30 2.74 -5.79
C SER A 269 -15.90 2.72 -4.39
N GLY A 270 -17.20 2.95 -4.28
CA GLY A 270 -17.90 2.98 -3.00
C GLY A 270 -19.39 3.27 -3.16
N THR A 271 -20.01 3.79 -2.10
CA THR A 271 -21.42 4.20 -2.10
C THR A 271 -21.59 5.50 -1.33
N PHE A 272 -22.38 6.42 -1.86
CA PHE A 272 -22.75 7.63 -1.13
C PHE A 272 -23.79 7.33 -0.06
N THR A 273 -23.50 7.75 1.17
CA THR A 273 -24.40 7.65 2.34
C THR A 273 -25.08 8.99 2.66
N SER A 274 -24.68 10.07 2.00
CA SER A 274 -25.23 11.42 2.15
C SER A 274 -25.09 12.22 0.85
N THR A 275 -25.97 13.20 0.65
CA THR A 275 -25.88 14.17 -0.45
C THR A 275 -24.97 15.35 -0.08
N GLY A 276 -24.58 16.17 -1.06
CA GLY A 276 -23.73 17.35 -0.87
C GLY A 276 -22.25 17.09 -1.19
N ASN A 277 -21.38 18.00 -0.72
CA ASN A 277 -19.95 17.96 -1.04
C ASN A 277 -19.24 16.78 -0.35
N GLN A 278 -18.49 16.01 -1.12
CA GLN A 278 -17.67 14.91 -0.63
C GLN A 278 -16.30 14.87 -1.33
N ASN A 279 -15.33 14.18 -0.72
CA ASN A 279 -14.02 13.92 -1.32
C ASN A 279 -13.84 12.42 -1.52
N ILE A 280 -13.53 12.02 -2.75
CA ILE A 280 -13.23 10.64 -3.11
C ILE A 280 -11.73 10.47 -3.29
N THR A 281 -11.17 9.46 -2.63
CA THR A 281 -9.77 9.06 -2.82
C THR A 281 -9.69 7.97 -3.87
N LEU A 282 -8.91 8.19 -4.93
CA LEU A 282 -8.58 7.21 -5.95
C LEU A 282 -7.19 6.65 -5.65
N SER A 283 -7.08 5.34 -5.50
CA SER A 283 -5.79 4.67 -5.27
C SER A 283 -5.03 4.51 -6.58
N GLY A 284 -3.75 4.88 -6.58
CA GLY A 284 -2.88 4.80 -7.74
C GLY A 284 -2.17 3.45 -7.86
N MET A 285 -1.86 3.05 -9.09
CA MET A 285 -1.06 1.89 -9.43
C MET A 285 -0.23 2.13 -10.69
N GLY A 286 0.85 1.38 -10.85
CA GLY A 286 1.74 1.47 -12.00
C GLY A 286 3.18 1.81 -11.64
N THR A 287 4.02 1.98 -12.66
CA THR A 287 5.43 2.37 -12.54
C THR A 287 5.76 3.34 -13.69
N PRO A 288 5.98 4.64 -13.43
CA PRO A 288 6.26 5.60 -14.49
C PRO A 288 7.69 5.49 -15.01
N SER A 289 7.88 5.81 -16.29
CA SER A 289 9.18 5.70 -16.96
C SER A 289 9.85 7.04 -17.25
N SER A 290 9.15 8.17 -17.08
CA SER A 290 9.71 9.49 -17.42
C SER A 290 9.16 10.62 -16.56
N THR A 291 9.94 11.71 -16.44
CA THR A 291 9.60 12.90 -15.66
C THR A 291 8.69 13.91 -16.37
N ALA A 292 8.28 13.65 -17.62
CA ALA A 292 7.32 14.50 -18.30
C ALA A 292 6.00 14.54 -17.50
N VAL A 293 5.39 15.73 -17.34
CA VAL A 293 4.13 15.88 -16.61
C VAL A 293 3.04 15.03 -17.27
N LYS A 294 2.32 14.22 -16.48
CA LYS A 294 1.26 13.34 -16.98
C LYS A 294 -0.09 14.01 -16.78
N THR A 295 -0.84 14.17 -17.86
CA THR A 295 -2.26 14.55 -17.77
C THR A 295 -3.09 13.28 -17.67
N ILE A 296 -3.67 13.03 -16.51
CA ILE A 296 -4.51 11.87 -16.22
C ILE A 296 -5.98 12.28 -16.41
N THR A 297 -6.69 11.54 -17.25
CA THR A 297 -8.14 11.71 -17.47
C THR A 297 -8.89 10.76 -16.55
N ILE A 298 -9.60 11.33 -15.59
CA ILE A 298 -10.52 10.67 -14.68
C ILE A 298 -11.87 10.53 -15.37
N THR A 299 -12.50 9.35 -15.23
CA THR A 299 -13.82 9.01 -15.75
C THR A 299 -14.68 8.45 -14.63
N SER A 300 -15.92 8.94 -14.52
CA SER A 300 -16.87 8.56 -13.48
C SER A 300 -18.11 7.89 -14.08
N ASP A 301 -18.75 7.00 -13.33
CA ASP A 301 -20.04 6.38 -13.67
C ASP A 301 -21.27 7.24 -13.33
N SER A 302 -21.07 8.51 -12.94
CA SER A 302 -22.16 9.41 -12.57
C SER A 302 -23.25 9.50 -13.63
N GLN A 303 -24.50 9.49 -13.19
CA GLN A 303 -25.69 9.67 -14.02
C GLN A 303 -26.14 11.14 -14.07
N GLY A 304 -27.18 11.44 -14.86
CA GLY A 304 -27.89 12.74 -14.80
C GLY A 304 -27.39 13.83 -15.76
N GLY A 305 -26.65 13.47 -16.83
CA GLY A 305 -26.25 14.42 -17.88
C GLY A 305 -25.15 15.42 -17.47
N VAL A 306 -24.44 15.14 -16.38
CA VAL A 306 -23.28 15.90 -15.89
C VAL A 306 -21.99 15.47 -16.59
N SER A 307 -20.94 16.31 -16.53
CA SER A 307 -19.62 15.91 -17.03
C SER A 307 -19.11 14.69 -16.28
N THR A 308 -18.83 13.61 -17.00
CA THR A 308 -18.30 12.36 -16.46
C THR A 308 -16.79 12.24 -16.58
N THR A 309 -16.11 13.28 -17.09
CA THR A 309 -14.65 13.30 -17.21
C THR A 309 -14.03 14.53 -16.56
N CYS A 310 -12.82 14.37 -16.05
CA CYS A 310 -11.97 15.47 -15.60
C CYS A 310 -10.49 15.15 -15.79
N ASN A 311 -9.62 16.16 -15.74
CA ASN A 311 -8.18 15.97 -15.88
C ASN A 311 -7.44 16.44 -14.63
N VAL A 312 -6.38 15.72 -14.26
CA VAL A 312 -5.44 16.12 -13.20
C VAL A 312 -4.01 15.87 -13.67
N SER A 313 -3.09 16.74 -13.25
CA SER A 313 -1.67 16.59 -13.58
C SER A 313 -0.95 15.80 -12.49
N VAL A 314 -0.20 14.78 -12.89
CA VAL A 314 0.73 14.04 -12.03
C VAL A 314 2.17 14.41 -12.42
N ILE A 315 2.94 14.84 -11.42
CA ILE A 315 4.35 15.20 -11.59
C ILE A 315 5.20 14.03 -11.15
N VAL A 316 6.00 13.51 -12.08
CA VAL A 316 6.97 12.44 -11.83
C VAL A 316 8.35 13.05 -11.69
N VAL A 317 9.10 12.64 -10.67
CA VAL A 317 10.45 13.14 -10.37
C VAL A 317 11.51 12.06 -10.57
N ILE A 318 12.77 12.49 -10.73
CA ILE A 318 13.93 11.59 -10.61
C ILE A 318 14.07 11.18 -9.12
N PRO A 319 14.22 9.88 -8.79
CA PRO A 319 14.48 9.41 -7.43
C PRO A 319 15.72 10.05 -6.79
N ALA A 320 15.75 10.07 -5.46
CA ALA A 320 16.84 10.70 -4.73
C ALA A 320 18.22 10.09 -5.05
N LYS A 321 19.24 10.95 -5.16
CA LYS A 321 20.64 10.55 -5.44
C LYS A 321 21.57 10.86 -4.26
N LYS A 322 22.75 10.22 -4.29
CA LYS A 322 23.87 10.42 -3.37
C LYS A 322 24.96 11.24 -4.06
N LEU A 323 25.39 12.32 -3.42
CA LEU A 323 26.48 13.18 -3.89
C LEU A 323 27.68 13.02 -2.96
N LEU A 324 28.88 12.84 -3.52
CA LEU A 324 30.14 13.08 -2.83
C LEU A 324 30.68 14.45 -3.25
N ALA A 325 30.87 15.35 -2.29
CA ALA A 325 31.50 16.64 -2.54
C ALA A 325 32.92 16.64 -1.95
N ILE A 326 33.90 16.88 -2.81
CA ILE A 326 35.32 16.96 -2.45
C ILE A 326 35.75 18.40 -2.69
N GLY A 327 36.42 18.99 -1.72
CA GLY A 327 36.91 20.36 -1.77
C GLY A 327 37.19 20.86 -0.37
N LEU A 328 37.89 21.98 -0.30
CA LEU A 328 38.19 22.67 0.93
C LEU A 328 36.88 23.19 1.54
N GLY A 329 36.52 22.69 2.72
CA GLY A 329 35.27 23.00 3.42
C GLY A 329 35.18 24.42 4.00
N THR A 330 35.98 25.36 3.51
CA THR A 330 36.11 26.72 4.04
C THR A 330 34.97 27.64 3.60
N THR A 331 35.15 28.93 3.88
CA THR A 331 34.14 29.99 3.78
C THR A 331 33.52 30.17 2.40
N TYR A 332 34.17 29.76 1.31
CA TYR A 332 33.74 30.14 -0.04
C TYR A 332 32.94 29.07 -0.79
N GLY A 333 32.62 27.93 -0.18
CA GLY A 333 31.73 26.95 -0.81
C GLY A 333 32.33 26.12 -1.94
N TYR A 334 33.67 25.99 -1.95
CA TYR A 334 34.39 25.07 -2.85
C TYR A 334 33.95 23.62 -2.67
N ASN A 335 33.60 23.23 -1.44
CA ASN A 335 32.95 21.98 -1.13
C ASN A 335 31.43 22.19 -1.06
N LEU A 336 30.69 21.61 -2.02
CA LEU A 336 29.24 21.77 -2.13
C LEU A 336 28.45 21.03 -1.02
N SER A 337 29.10 20.29 -0.12
CA SER A 337 28.44 19.77 1.08
C SER A 337 28.15 20.85 2.13
N ASN A 338 28.82 22.01 2.05
CA ASN A 338 28.66 23.09 3.03
C ASN A 338 27.30 23.80 2.87
N SER A 339 26.34 23.45 3.72
CA SER A 339 24.97 23.98 3.71
C SER A 339 24.85 25.48 3.98
N GLY A 340 25.91 26.11 4.50
CA GLY A 340 25.97 27.56 4.73
C GLY A 340 26.30 28.38 3.48
N ARG A 341 26.49 27.75 2.31
CA ARG A 341 27.01 28.39 1.10
C ARG A 341 26.01 28.34 -0.06
N PRO A 342 26.00 29.34 -0.97
CA PRO A 342 25.09 29.35 -2.11
C PRO A 342 25.26 28.19 -3.07
N SER A 343 26.48 27.66 -3.25
CA SER A 343 26.72 26.51 -4.13
C SER A 343 25.92 25.28 -3.68
N ASN A 344 25.86 25.01 -2.37
CA ASN A 344 24.94 24.02 -1.80
C ASN A 344 23.47 24.46 -1.94
N THR A 345 23.17 25.72 -1.62
CA THR A 345 21.79 26.25 -1.67
C THR A 345 21.17 26.09 -3.05
N LEU A 346 21.94 26.27 -4.14
CA LEU A 346 21.49 26.04 -5.50
C LEU A 346 20.92 24.63 -5.68
N ILE A 347 21.68 23.61 -5.24
CA ILE A 347 21.39 22.19 -5.46
C ILE A 347 20.41 21.60 -4.43
N THR A 348 20.13 22.29 -3.33
CA THR A 348 19.18 21.85 -2.28
C THR A 348 17.86 22.63 -2.28
N THR A 349 17.77 23.75 -2.99
CA THR A 349 16.54 24.53 -3.08
C THR A 349 15.47 23.79 -3.90
N ASN A 350 14.31 23.52 -3.28
CA ASN A 350 13.22 22.73 -3.87
C ASN A 350 12.64 23.35 -5.16
N THR A 351 12.64 24.67 -5.33
CA THR A 351 12.21 25.32 -6.58
C THR A 351 13.23 25.15 -7.71
N ASN A 352 14.49 24.82 -7.42
CA ASN A 352 15.51 24.49 -8.41
C ASN A 352 15.47 23.01 -8.75
N TYR A 353 15.62 22.15 -7.74
CA TYR A 353 15.61 20.70 -7.87
C TYR A 353 14.67 20.13 -6.82
N GLY A 354 13.50 19.67 -7.25
CA GLY A 354 12.46 19.36 -6.29
C GLY A 354 11.19 18.73 -6.83
N THR A 355 10.25 18.52 -5.92
CA THR A 355 8.97 17.84 -6.17
C THR A 355 7.82 18.78 -6.49
N LEU A 356 8.05 20.10 -6.47
CA LEU A 356 6.98 21.09 -6.69
C LEU A 356 6.61 21.16 -8.18
N PRO A 357 5.35 21.53 -8.50
CA PRO A 357 4.96 21.91 -9.85
C PRO A 357 5.87 22.99 -10.47
N ALA A 358 6.34 23.93 -9.67
CA ALA A 358 7.24 25.00 -10.10
C ALA A 358 8.74 24.64 -10.09
N SER A 359 9.15 23.45 -9.63
CA SER A 359 10.56 23.04 -9.63
C SER A 359 11.11 23.00 -11.06
N THR A 360 12.26 23.64 -11.29
CA THR A 360 12.93 23.67 -12.61
C THR A 360 13.34 22.27 -13.06
N VAL A 361 13.93 21.49 -12.16
CA VAL A 361 14.24 20.07 -12.34
C VAL A 361 13.36 19.25 -11.41
N LYS A 362 12.64 18.28 -11.97
CA LYS A 362 11.78 17.35 -11.21
C LYS A 362 12.65 16.29 -10.54
N TYR A 363 12.98 16.49 -9.28
CA TYR A 363 13.93 15.68 -8.53
C TYR A 363 13.46 15.50 -7.09
N GLU A 364 13.57 14.31 -6.53
CA GLU A 364 13.19 14.05 -5.14
C GLU A 364 14.09 14.80 -4.15
N GLY A 365 15.32 15.11 -4.54
CA GLY A 365 16.34 15.69 -3.66
C GLY A 365 17.43 14.69 -3.30
N TRP A 366 18.35 15.08 -2.44
CA TRP A 366 19.49 14.24 -2.06
C TRP A 366 19.11 13.29 -0.94
N SER A 367 19.36 11.98 -1.14
CA SER A 367 19.29 11.03 -0.03
C SER A 367 20.49 11.19 0.90
N GLN A 368 21.62 11.64 0.34
CA GLN A 368 22.83 11.95 1.09
C GLN A 368 23.72 12.93 0.29
N ILE A 369 24.32 13.89 0.99
CA ILE A 369 25.48 14.64 0.50
C ILE A 369 26.63 14.34 1.47
N ILE A 370 27.70 13.73 0.96
CA ILE A 370 28.89 13.35 1.72
C ILE A 370 29.92 14.46 1.59
N ASP A 371 30.45 14.92 2.73
CA ASP A 371 31.66 15.74 2.76
C ASP A 371 32.89 14.83 2.69
N GLY A 372 33.57 14.85 1.55
CA GLY A 372 34.80 14.11 1.31
C GLY A 372 36.07 14.81 1.80
N GLY A 373 35.96 16.01 2.37
CA GLY A 373 37.10 16.89 2.62
C GLY A 373 37.83 17.24 1.31
N ASN A 374 39.11 17.56 1.40
CA ASN A 374 39.91 18.01 0.24
C ASN A 374 41.15 17.16 -0.04
N SER A 375 41.32 16.05 0.68
CA SER A 375 42.40 15.06 0.50
C SER A 375 41.93 13.64 0.84
N PRO A 376 40.82 13.14 0.24
CA PRO A 376 40.37 11.77 0.50
C PRO A 376 41.40 10.75 0.01
N SER A 377 41.65 9.71 0.80
CA SER A 377 42.53 8.61 0.40
C SER A 377 41.89 7.71 -0.67
N ALA A 378 42.73 7.00 -1.44
CA ALA A 378 42.26 5.99 -2.38
C ALA A 378 41.34 4.93 -1.74
N ALA A 379 41.55 4.56 -0.47
CA ALA A 379 40.71 3.60 0.24
C ALA A 379 39.29 4.15 0.51
N GLN A 380 39.20 5.43 0.89
CA GLN A 380 37.91 6.11 1.06
C GLN A 380 37.18 6.23 -0.28
N LEU A 381 37.88 6.64 -1.34
CA LEU A 381 37.30 6.70 -2.69
C LEU A 381 36.82 5.33 -3.18
N ASN A 382 37.58 4.26 -2.97
CA ASN A 382 37.13 2.91 -3.32
C ASN A 382 35.81 2.56 -2.62
N THR A 383 35.67 2.93 -1.35
CA THR A 383 34.44 2.68 -0.58
C THR A 383 33.26 3.46 -1.14
N TRP A 384 33.42 4.77 -1.38
CA TRP A 384 32.32 5.62 -1.85
C TRP A 384 31.97 5.44 -3.32
N LEU A 385 32.95 5.12 -4.17
CA LEU A 385 32.77 5.11 -5.64
C LEU A 385 32.60 3.71 -6.21
N LEU A 386 33.16 2.68 -5.57
CA LEU A 386 33.21 1.32 -6.12
C LEU A 386 32.70 0.24 -5.14
N GLY A 387 32.28 0.63 -3.93
CA GLY A 387 31.73 -0.26 -2.91
C GLY A 387 30.34 -0.81 -3.26
N SER A 388 29.67 -1.42 -2.29
CA SER A 388 28.36 -2.06 -2.47
C SER A 388 27.19 -1.09 -2.69
N ALA A 389 27.37 0.20 -2.36
CA ALA A 389 26.36 1.23 -2.51
C ALA A 389 27.01 2.55 -2.95
N PRO A 390 27.58 2.60 -4.17
CA PRO A 390 28.38 3.73 -4.60
C PRO A 390 27.54 5.01 -4.73
N VAL A 391 28.18 6.16 -4.61
CA VAL A 391 27.52 7.45 -4.85
C VAL A 391 27.15 7.59 -6.32
N ASP A 392 26.07 8.32 -6.59
CA ASP A 392 25.59 8.56 -7.95
C ASP A 392 26.42 9.62 -8.68
N MET A 393 26.94 10.58 -7.91
CA MET A 393 27.63 11.75 -8.42
C MET A 393 28.79 12.16 -7.51
N VAL A 394 29.84 12.72 -8.13
CA VAL A 394 30.93 13.41 -7.46
C VAL A 394 31.01 14.85 -7.97
N VAL A 395 31.18 15.79 -7.05
CA VAL A 395 31.64 17.14 -7.38
C VAL A 395 33.01 17.38 -6.73
N ILE A 396 33.97 17.84 -7.54
CA ILE A 396 35.33 18.15 -7.09
C ILE A 396 35.51 19.67 -7.18
N GLY A 397 35.93 20.29 -6.09
CA GLY A 397 36.21 21.71 -5.96
C GLY A 397 37.65 21.99 -5.47
N TYR A 398 38.00 23.26 -5.32
CA TYR A 398 39.30 23.67 -4.77
C TYR A 398 39.49 23.23 -3.31
N SER A 399 40.65 22.73 -2.88
CA SER A 399 41.81 22.25 -3.65
C SER A 399 41.95 20.76 -3.44
N TYR A 400 42.15 19.98 -4.50
CA TYR A 400 42.39 18.54 -4.38
C TYR A 400 43.52 18.05 -5.29
N GLY A 401 44.68 17.83 -4.68
CA GLY A 401 45.88 17.30 -5.34
C GLY A 401 45.86 15.78 -5.43
N MET A 402 44.96 15.23 -6.25
CA MET A 402 44.80 13.77 -6.34
C MET A 402 46.05 13.04 -6.84
N SER A 403 46.34 11.89 -6.25
CA SER A 403 47.40 10.99 -6.71
C SER A 403 46.97 10.20 -7.96
N ALA A 404 47.93 9.61 -8.68
CA ALA A 404 47.62 8.69 -9.80
C ALA A 404 46.78 7.48 -9.37
N GLY A 405 46.94 7.01 -8.13
CA GLY A 405 46.12 5.93 -7.55
C GLY A 405 44.67 6.36 -7.36
N GLU A 406 44.43 7.59 -6.88
CA GLU A 406 43.10 8.16 -6.72
C GLU A 406 42.44 8.45 -8.07
N ALA A 407 43.19 8.99 -9.04
CA ALA A 407 42.75 9.18 -10.41
C ALA A 407 42.28 7.85 -11.05
N SER A 408 42.97 6.74 -10.74
CA SER A 408 42.60 5.40 -11.23
C SER A 408 41.26 4.91 -10.64
N VAL A 409 40.90 5.32 -9.42
CA VAL A 409 39.59 5.02 -8.83
C VAL A 409 38.49 5.82 -9.55
N PHE A 410 38.72 7.10 -9.83
CA PHE A 410 37.77 7.91 -10.59
C PHE A 410 37.56 7.41 -12.02
N LEU A 411 38.62 6.94 -12.70
CA LEU A 411 38.47 6.31 -14.02
C LEU A 411 37.57 5.08 -13.95
N GLN A 412 37.78 4.18 -12.99
CA GLN A 412 36.91 3.01 -12.79
C GLN A 412 35.47 3.41 -12.50
N TYR A 413 35.27 4.49 -11.73
CA TYR A 413 33.95 5.04 -11.43
C TYR A 413 33.26 5.54 -12.72
N LEU A 414 33.94 6.34 -13.54
CA LEU A 414 33.44 6.82 -14.83
C LEU A 414 33.14 5.67 -15.80
N GLN A 415 34.00 4.64 -15.85
CA GLN A 415 33.80 3.43 -16.67
C GLN A 415 32.54 2.64 -16.27
N LYS A 416 32.17 2.69 -14.98
CA LYS A 416 30.92 2.12 -14.47
C LYS A 416 29.72 3.07 -14.62
N GLY A 417 29.85 4.21 -15.29
CA GLY A 417 28.78 5.18 -15.51
C GLY A 417 28.65 6.25 -14.42
N GLY A 418 29.55 6.27 -13.42
CA GLY A 418 29.60 7.32 -12.41
C GLY A 418 29.72 8.71 -13.02
N VAL A 419 29.17 9.73 -12.35
CA VAL A 419 29.12 11.10 -12.87
C VAL A 419 30.06 12.02 -12.09
N ILE A 420 30.90 12.78 -12.78
CA ILE A 420 31.86 13.72 -12.16
C ILE A 420 31.67 15.13 -12.74
N LEU A 421 31.51 16.11 -11.85
CA LEU A 421 31.64 17.53 -12.14
C LEU A 421 32.89 18.05 -11.43
N SER A 422 33.93 18.44 -12.17
CA SER A 422 35.20 18.89 -11.59
C SER A 422 35.44 20.37 -11.87
N PHE A 423 35.54 21.16 -10.81
CA PHE A 423 35.85 22.59 -10.79
C PHE A 423 37.12 22.75 -9.97
N CYS A 424 38.26 22.38 -10.55
CA CYS A 424 39.51 22.26 -9.82
C CYS A 424 40.65 22.79 -10.67
N GLU A 425 41.55 23.50 -10.00
CA GLU A 425 42.75 24.11 -10.60
C GLU A 425 44.06 23.52 -10.07
N ASP A 426 44.01 22.44 -9.26
CA ASP A 426 45.22 21.82 -8.73
C ASP A 426 46.11 21.26 -9.84
N THR A 427 47.36 21.72 -9.90
CA THR A 427 48.31 21.37 -10.96
C THR A 427 48.64 19.89 -11.03
N THR A 428 49.02 19.30 -9.90
CA THR A 428 49.45 17.89 -9.88
C THR A 428 48.24 16.97 -10.00
N GLY A 429 47.16 17.30 -9.31
CA GLY A 429 45.92 16.54 -9.28
C GLY A 429 45.26 16.42 -10.64
N ASN A 430 45.00 17.54 -11.31
CA ASN A 430 44.39 17.53 -12.63
C ASN A 430 45.30 16.85 -13.68
N GLN A 431 46.62 17.03 -13.59
CA GLN A 431 47.55 16.38 -14.50
C GLN A 431 47.52 14.85 -14.33
N ASN A 432 47.52 14.36 -13.09
CA ASN A 432 47.31 12.93 -12.83
C ASN A 432 45.96 12.46 -13.37
N PHE A 433 44.89 13.23 -13.12
CA PHE A 433 43.54 12.87 -13.52
C PHE A 433 43.39 12.66 -15.02
N PHE A 434 43.82 13.63 -15.84
CA PHE A 434 43.63 13.55 -17.28
C PHE A 434 44.62 12.64 -17.99
N ARG A 435 45.87 12.53 -17.49
CA ARG A 435 46.80 11.51 -17.99
C ARG A 435 46.26 10.10 -17.77
N THR A 436 45.58 9.87 -16.65
CA THR A 436 44.92 8.59 -16.37
C THR A 436 43.67 8.40 -17.24
N ILE A 437 42.77 9.38 -17.33
CA ILE A 437 41.52 9.24 -18.10
C ILE A 437 41.77 8.99 -19.59
N PHE A 438 42.66 9.78 -20.20
CA PHE A 438 42.95 9.69 -21.63
C PHE A 438 44.08 8.71 -21.94
N ASN A 439 44.71 8.12 -20.91
CA ASN A 439 45.87 7.24 -21.04
C ASN A 439 46.99 7.86 -21.92
N ASP A 440 47.27 9.14 -21.69
CA ASP A 440 48.23 9.91 -22.47
C ASP A 440 49.14 10.73 -21.54
N PRO A 441 50.42 10.34 -21.36
CA PRO A 441 51.36 11.05 -20.49
C PRO A 441 51.82 12.40 -21.06
N SER A 442 51.58 12.67 -22.35
CA SER A 442 51.98 13.93 -23.01
C SER A 442 51.07 15.11 -22.66
N ILE A 443 49.88 14.84 -22.10
CA ILE A 443 48.94 15.86 -21.64
C ILE A 443 49.63 16.72 -20.57
N THR A 444 49.61 18.03 -20.80
CA THR A 444 50.28 19.04 -19.97
C THR A 444 49.31 20.12 -19.54
N GLN A 445 49.39 20.51 -18.27
CA GLN A 445 48.66 21.64 -17.72
C GLN A 445 49.58 22.87 -17.68
N SER A 446 49.00 24.04 -17.88
CA SER A 446 49.62 25.33 -17.55
C SER A 446 48.57 26.31 -17.04
N THR A 447 49.00 27.51 -16.63
CA THR A 447 48.10 28.57 -16.16
C THR A 447 48.01 29.68 -17.20
N THR A 448 46.88 30.38 -17.24
CA THR A 448 46.70 31.53 -18.13
C THR A 448 47.54 32.75 -17.71
N GLY A 449 48.19 32.72 -16.54
CA GLY A 449 48.89 33.85 -15.92
C GLY A 449 47.93 34.96 -15.45
N GLY A 450 48.38 35.91 -14.63
CA GLY A 450 47.64 37.15 -14.35
C GLY A 450 46.61 37.12 -13.21
N SER A 451 46.98 36.54 -12.07
CA SER A 451 46.16 36.47 -10.87
C SER A 451 45.52 37.82 -10.47
N GLY A 452 44.22 37.76 -10.15
CA GLY A 452 43.46 38.87 -9.58
C GLY A 452 42.99 39.93 -10.58
N ASP A 453 42.97 39.65 -11.89
CA ASP A 453 42.53 40.60 -12.93
C ASP A 453 41.08 40.39 -13.43
N GLY A 454 40.36 39.37 -12.94
CA GLY A 454 38.92 39.16 -13.19
C GLY A 454 38.62 38.69 -14.61
N ARG A 455 39.33 37.65 -15.07
CA ARG A 455 39.24 37.15 -16.45
C ARG A 455 37.89 36.56 -16.75
N THR A 456 37.54 36.62 -18.03
CA THR A 456 36.34 35.97 -18.53
C THR A 456 36.65 35.09 -19.74
N TYR A 457 35.84 34.06 -19.92
CA TYR A 457 36.03 33.05 -20.96
C TYR A 457 34.71 32.77 -21.66
N THR A 458 34.76 32.68 -22.99
CA THR A 458 33.57 32.53 -23.83
C THR A 458 33.13 31.08 -23.94
N LEU A 459 31.85 30.83 -23.63
CA LEU A 459 31.15 29.57 -23.83
C LEU A 459 30.80 29.37 -25.32
N PRO A 460 30.71 28.13 -25.82
CA PRO A 460 30.47 27.89 -27.23
C PRO A 460 29.05 28.29 -27.60
N ILE A 461 28.84 28.55 -28.89
CA ILE A 461 27.51 28.78 -29.47
C ILE A 461 26.75 27.47 -29.76
N THR A 462 27.43 26.32 -29.63
CA THR A 462 26.85 25.00 -29.84
C THR A 462 25.86 24.69 -28.71
N SER A 463 24.69 24.19 -29.08
CA SER A 463 23.65 23.82 -28.11
C SER A 463 23.88 22.44 -27.53
N ASP A 464 23.89 22.34 -26.21
CA ASP A 464 23.75 21.11 -25.45
C ASP A 464 23.01 21.36 -24.12
N GLU A 465 22.89 20.32 -23.28
CA GLU A 465 22.17 20.38 -22.00
C GLU A 465 22.83 21.30 -20.97
N ILE A 466 24.08 21.74 -21.18
CA ILE A 466 24.82 22.66 -20.32
C ILE A 466 24.68 24.08 -20.83
N THR A 467 24.93 24.29 -22.12
CA THR A 467 24.86 25.63 -22.73
C THR A 467 23.43 26.08 -22.99
N ASN A 468 22.47 25.17 -23.07
CA ASN A 468 21.04 25.46 -23.23
C ASN A 468 20.21 24.51 -22.37
N GLY A 469 20.43 24.58 -21.06
CA GLY A 469 19.77 23.76 -20.06
C GLY A 469 18.56 24.41 -19.40
N PRO A 470 17.93 23.74 -18.42
CA PRO A 470 16.66 24.16 -17.83
C PRO A 470 16.74 25.45 -16.99
N PHE A 471 17.95 25.90 -16.63
CA PHE A 471 18.16 27.16 -15.92
C PHE A 471 18.49 28.35 -16.83
N GLY A 472 18.55 28.12 -18.15
CA GLY A 472 18.69 29.17 -19.15
C GLY A 472 19.74 28.87 -20.20
N ASP A 473 19.63 29.63 -21.31
CA ASP A 473 20.57 29.60 -22.42
C ASP A 473 21.79 30.48 -22.11
N ILE A 474 22.97 29.89 -22.18
CA ILE A 474 24.28 30.53 -21.94
C ILE A 474 25.22 30.37 -23.14
N ARG A 475 24.70 30.00 -24.32
CA ARG A 475 25.49 29.94 -25.56
C ARG A 475 26.11 31.28 -25.90
N GLY A 476 27.41 31.30 -26.22
CA GLY A 476 28.16 32.51 -26.54
C GLY A 476 28.35 33.49 -25.37
N LYS A 477 27.91 33.14 -24.16
CA LYS A 477 28.06 33.98 -22.96
C LYS A 477 29.37 33.71 -22.26
N LEU A 478 29.64 34.47 -21.20
CA LEU A 478 30.92 34.43 -20.48
C LEU A 478 30.78 33.70 -19.14
N TRP A 479 31.87 33.07 -18.71
CA TRP A 479 32.10 32.69 -17.32
C TRP A 479 33.35 33.40 -16.79
N GLY A 480 33.43 33.65 -15.49
CA GLY A 480 34.55 34.37 -14.85
C GLY A 480 35.39 33.48 -13.92
N ASP A 481 36.65 33.83 -13.75
CA ASP A 481 37.60 33.21 -12.82
C ASP A 481 37.30 33.51 -11.34
N ASP A 482 38.17 33.11 -10.42
CA ASP A 482 38.10 33.50 -9.00
C ASP A 482 39.49 33.72 -8.38
N ALA A 483 39.90 34.98 -8.26
CA ALA A 483 41.14 35.44 -7.60
C ALA A 483 42.48 34.95 -8.21
N THR A 484 42.57 33.70 -8.62
CA THR A 484 43.77 32.99 -9.09
C THR A 484 43.71 32.73 -10.59
N ASP A 485 44.81 32.17 -11.12
CA ASP A 485 44.89 31.86 -12.54
C ASP A 485 44.03 30.64 -12.87
N VAL A 486 43.20 30.76 -13.91
CA VAL A 486 42.60 29.62 -14.57
C VAL A 486 43.68 28.72 -15.16
N VAL A 487 43.47 27.41 -15.02
CA VAL A 487 44.32 26.39 -15.61
C VAL A 487 43.75 25.90 -16.94
N TYR A 488 44.63 25.56 -17.87
CA TYR A 488 44.26 24.96 -19.13
C TYR A 488 45.13 23.73 -19.44
N PHE A 489 44.60 22.85 -20.28
CA PHE A 489 45.35 21.76 -20.87
C PHE A 489 45.61 21.99 -22.35
N THR A 490 46.78 21.56 -22.80
CA THR A 490 47.09 21.33 -24.22
C THR A 490 47.29 19.84 -24.47
N GLY A 491 47.01 19.40 -25.70
CA GLY A 491 47.16 18.00 -26.10
C GLY A 491 45.96 17.09 -25.77
N LEU A 492 44.83 17.65 -25.32
CA LEU A 492 43.62 16.86 -25.11
C LEU A 492 43.08 16.29 -26.46
N PRO A 493 42.61 15.03 -26.49
CA PRO A 493 42.09 14.42 -27.71
C PRO A 493 40.76 15.05 -28.13
N SER A 494 40.79 15.93 -29.13
CA SER A 494 39.60 16.66 -29.64
C SER A 494 38.45 15.74 -30.10
N GLY A 495 38.78 14.50 -30.50
CA GLY A 495 37.81 13.46 -30.83
C GLY A 495 36.95 13.04 -29.64
N GLU A 496 37.47 13.13 -28.41
CA GLU A 496 36.84 12.61 -27.19
C GLU A 496 36.18 13.69 -26.32
N ILE A 497 36.47 14.96 -26.57
CA ILE A 497 35.95 16.08 -25.78
C ILE A 497 35.10 17.06 -26.59
N SER A 498 34.14 17.69 -25.92
CA SER A 498 33.42 18.88 -26.38
C SER A 498 33.93 20.08 -25.59
N VAL A 499 34.65 20.97 -26.26
CA VAL A 499 35.28 22.15 -25.64
C VAL A 499 34.22 23.19 -25.28
N TYR A 500 34.28 23.68 -24.03
CA TYR A 500 33.42 24.75 -23.52
C TYR A 500 34.13 26.09 -23.39
N SER A 501 35.45 26.13 -23.28
CA SER A 501 36.21 27.38 -23.39
C SER A 501 37.69 27.12 -23.64
N ASN A 502 38.38 28.14 -24.13
CA ASN A 502 39.83 28.16 -24.35
C ASN A 502 40.52 29.15 -23.39
N ALA A 503 41.85 29.28 -23.49
CA ALA A 503 42.66 30.13 -22.62
C ALA A 503 42.57 31.65 -22.91
N THR A 504 41.88 32.07 -23.97
CA THR A 504 41.76 33.48 -24.33
C THR A 504 40.89 34.22 -23.34
N ASN A 505 41.45 35.22 -22.68
CA ASN A 505 40.73 36.17 -21.86
C ASN A 505 39.85 37.05 -22.75
N ALA A 506 38.53 36.91 -22.62
CA ALA A 506 37.56 37.62 -23.45
C ALA A 506 37.47 39.12 -23.13
N ASN A 507 37.98 39.57 -21.98
CA ASN A 507 37.99 40.99 -21.61
C ASN A 507 38.88 41.83 -22.53
N ASN A 508 40.01 41.27 -22.97
CA ASN A 508 41.08 42.02 -23.65
C ASN A 508 41.79 41.22 -24.75
N SER A 509 41.31 40.01 -25.08
CA SER A 509 41.91 39.11 -26.08
C SER A 509 43.37 38.72 -25.81
N THR A 510 43.76 38.61 -24.54
CA THR A 510 45.10 38.15 -24.13
C THR A 510 45.08 36.69 -23.64
N GLY A 511 46.25 36.08 -23.40
CA GLY A 511 46.35 34.72 -22.87
C GLY A 511 46.00 33.60 -23.87
N THR A 512 45.83 33.91 -25.16
CA THR A 512 45.54 32.92 -26.21
C THR A 512 46.69 31.94 -26.39
N VAL A 513 46.40 30.67 -26.12
CA VAL A 513 47.31 29.54 -26.39
C VAL A 513 46.61 28.58 -27.33
N ALA A 514 47.26 28.25 -28.45
CA ALA A 514 46.68 27.38 -29.46
C ALA A 514 46.42 25.97 -28.89
N GLY A 515 45.20 25.46 -29.09
CA GLY A 515 44.79 24.15 -28.59
C GLY A 515 44.59 24.08 -27.07
N ALA A 516 44.65 25.21 -26.35
CA ALA A 516 44.38 25.25 -24.92
C ALA A 516 42.88 25.15 -24.62
N VAL A 517 42.55 24.30 -23.65
CA VAL A 517 41.19 24.05 -23.18
C VAL A 517 41.11 24.35 -21.69
N THR A 518 40.20 25.25 -21.31
CA THR A 518 39.94 25.64 -19.91
C THR A 518 38.67 25.00 -19.34
N ALA A 519 37.76 24.54 -20.21
CA ALA A 519 36.60 23.76 -19.82
C ALA A 519 36.19 22.81 -20.93
N PHE A 520 35.72 21.62 -20.57
CA PHE A 520 35.16 20.66 -21.53
C PHE A 520 34.18 19.68 -20.88
N LYS A 521 33.39 19.03 -21.73
CA LYS A 521 32.63 17.83 -21.41
C LYS A 521 33.21 16.64 -22.17
N HIS A 522 33.42 15.51 -21.51
CA HIS A 522 33.82 14.28 -22.16
C HIS A 522 32.64 13.70 -22.96
N LYS A 523 32.89 13.16 -24.16
CA LYS A 523 31.83 12.64 -25.04
C LYS A 523 31.31 11.26 -24.61
N SER A 524 32.20 10.40 -24.13
CA SER A 524 31.87 9.03 -23.70
C SER A 524 31.64 8.88 -22.18
N PHE A 525 32.45 9.50 -21.33
CA PHE A 525 32.27 9.49 -19.89
C PHE A 525 31.35 10.61 -19.41
N ASN A 526 30.66 10.37 -18.29
CA ASN A 526 29.85 11.37 -17.60
C ASN A 526 30.75 12.35 -16.82
N LEU A 527 31.59 13.10 -17.53
CA LEU A 527 32.59 14.02 -16.96
C LEU A 527 32.46 15.43 -17.56
N ILE A 528 32.37 16.42 -16.68
CA ILE A 528 32.60 17.83 -17.00
C ILE A 528 33.77 18.33 -16.18
N TRP A 529 34.65 19.11 -16.79
CA TRP A 529 35.72 19.80 -16.11
C TRP A 529 35.78 21.27 -16.46
N VAL A 530 36.10 22.08 -15.46
CA VAL A 530 36.46 23.50 -15.56
C VAL A 530 37.72 23.73 -14.74
N GLY A 531 38.73 24.34 -15.36
CA GLY A 531 40.03 24.64 -14.76
C GLY A 531 40.04 25.84 -13.82
N GLU A 532 39.00 25.99 -13.01
CA GLU A 532 38.83 27.11 -12.08
C GLU A 532 38.29 26.55 -10.75
N GLY A 533 39.10 26.65 -9.69
CA GLY A 533 38.80 26.08 -8.39
C GLY A 533 37.68 26.81 -7.64
N GLY A 534 37.58 28.12 -7.86
CA GLY A 534 36.57 29.01 -7.31
C GLY A 534 35.39 29.24 -8.25
N PHE A 535 35.18 28.39 -9.26
CA PHE A 535 34.09 28.56 -10.22
C PHE A 535 32.71 28.65 -9.57
N ASN A 536 32.55 27.98 -8.43
CA ASN A 536 31.32 27.91 -7.64
C ASN A 536 31.40 28.74 -6.34
N SER A 537 32.38 29.62 -6.22
CA SER A 537 32.69 30.26 -4.95
C SER A 537 31.76 31.43 -4.63
N GLN A 538 31.29 31.47 -3.38
CA GLN A 538 30.56 32.58 -2.78
C GLN A 538 30.50 32.39 -1.25
N SER A 539 30.93 33.38 -0.47
CA SER A 539 30.98 33.24 1.00
C SER A 539 29.67 33.41 1.76
N GLY A 540 28.59 33.80 1.10
CA GLY A 540 27.35 34.27 1.75
C GLY A 540 27.34 35.77 2.04
N ASN A 541 28.48 36.45 1.93
CA ASN A 541 28.61 37.88 2.26
C ASN A 541 28.28 38.79 1.07
N THR A 542 27.72 39.97 1.37
CA THR A 542 27.39 41.00 0.36
C THR A 542 28.62 41.62 -0.30
N GLY A 543 29.78 41.61 0.37
CA GLY A 543 31.04 42.14 -0.17
C GLY A 543 31.50 41.41 -1.44
N ASP A 544 31.39 40.08 -1.44
CA ASP A 544 31.74 39.23 -2.59
C ASP A 544 30.89 39.52 -3.82
N LEU A 545 29.61 39.87 -3.61
CA LEU A 545 28.66 40.15 -4.68
C LEU A 545 29.09 41.36 -5.51
N ASN A 546 29.79 42.32 -4.89
CA ASN A 546 30.25 43.54 -5.54
C ASN A 546 31.67 43.44 -6.11
N SER A 547 32.40 42.36 -5.82
CA SER A 547 33.75 42.18 -6.35
C SER A 547 33.73 41.89 -7.85
N ASN A 548 34.71 42.45 -8.56
CA ASN A 548 34.94 42.24 -9.98
C ASN A 548 35.97 41.16 -10.32
N THR A 549 36.58 40.52 -9.32
CA THR A 549 37.68 39.56 -9.54
C THR A 549 37.55 38.27 -8.72
N ILE A 550 36.56 38.17 -7.84
CA ILE A 550 36.35 36.97 -6.99
C ILE A 550 34.88 36.58 -6.92
N CYS A 551 34.60 35.36 -6.45
CA CYS A 551 33.28 34.82 -6.18
C CYS A 551 32.32 34.99 -7.37
N PRO A 552 32.62 34.34 -8.51
CA PRO A 552 31.86 34.50 -9.74
C PRO A 552 30.46 33.87 -9.66
N PHE A 553 30.22 32.99 -8.68
CA PHE A 553 28.96 32.30 -8.50
C PHE A 553 28.00 33.12 -7.65
N ILE A 554 26.84 33.50 -8.20
CA ILE A 554 25.79 34.19 -7.44
C ILE A 554 24.41 33.59 -7.69
N LEU A 555 23.56 33.71 -6.66
CA LEU A 555 22.14 33.39 -6.74
C LEU A 555 21.31 34.65 -6.49
N ASP A 556 20.11 34.70 -7.06
CA ASP A 556 19.14 35.75 -6.77
C ASP A 556 18.49 35.56 -5.38
N THR A 557 17.57 36.47 -5.02
CA THR A 557 16.82 36.41 -3.76
C THR A 557 15.97 35.15 -3.61
N ASN A 558 15.55 34.53 -4.73
CA ASN A 558 14.80 33.29 -4.79
C ASN A 558 15.69 32.04 -4.86
N LYS A 559 17.01 32.23 -4.68
CA LYS A 559 18.03 31.17 -4.76
C LYS A 559 18.18 30.56 -6.16
N LYS A 560 17.72 31.25 -7.21
CA LYS A 560 17.91 30.86 -8.60
C LYS A 560 19.30 31.29 -9.08
N PRO A 561 19.94 30.53 -9.99
CA PRO A 561 21.16 31.00 -10.64
C PRO A 561 20.85 32.26 -11.45
N THR A 562 21.73 33.26 -11.34
CA THR A 562 21.59 34.54 -12.03
C THR A 562 22.99 35.03 -12.45
N PRO A 563 23.14 35.75 -13.57
CA PRO A 563 24.43 36.27 -13.95
C PRO A 563 24.96 37.29 -12.94
N LYS A 564 26.26 37.21 -12.64
CA LYS A 564 26.94 38.28 -11.90
C LYS A 564 27.16 39.47 -12.81
N THR A 565 26.79 40.66 -12.35
CA THR A 565 26.76 41.88 -13.16
C THR A 565 27.94 42.81 -12.93
N THR A 566 28.75 42.56 -11.90
CA THR A 566 29.85 43.43 -11.49
C THR A 566 31.18 42.71 -11.68
N TYR A 567 31.40 42.00 -12.79
CA TYR A 567 32.61 41.19 -13.01
C TYR A 567 33.55 41.75 -14.09
N GLY A 568 34.85 41.51 -13.94
CA GLY A 568 35.90 41.88 -14.88
C GLY A 568 35.94 43.37 -15.21
N THR A 569 36.13 43.69 -16.50
CA THR A 569 36.17 45.06 -17.01
C THR A 569 34.74 45.56 -17.29
N ALA A 570 34.28 46.60 -16.60
CA ALA A 570 33.02 47.32 -16.87
C ALA A 570 31.72 46.49 -16.84
N GLY A 571 31.49 45.72 -15.77
CA GLY A 571 30.16 45.14 -15.50
C GLY A 571 29.77 43.98 -16.42
N THR A 572 30.76 43.18 -16.82
CA THR A 572 30.56 42.00 -17.65
C THR A 572 29.63 41.01 -16.97
N LEU A 573 28.66 40.48 -17.73
CA LEU A 573 27.76 39.43 -17.28
C LEU A 573 28.47 38.08 -17.37
N ILE A 574 28.68 37.43 -16.23
CA ILE A 574 29.21 36.07 -16.15
C ILE A 574 28.16 35.09 -15.61
N TYR A 575 28.17 33.86 -16.10
CA TYR A 575 27.09 32.88 -15.94
C TYR A 575 27.51 31.61 -15.20
N ASN A 576 28.51 31.68 -14.31
CA ASN A 576 29.02 30.52 -13.57
C ASN A 576 27.90 29.74 -12.85
N SER A 577 26.99 30.43 -12.15
CA SER A 577 25.90 29.76 -11.44
C SER A 577 24.88 29.10 -12.38
N THR A 578 24.58 29.71 -13.53
CA THR A 578 23.71 29.10 -14.54
C THR A 578 24.38 27.88 -15.19
N PHE A 579 25.68 27.96 -15.48
CA PHE A 579 26.47 26.83 -15.98
C PHE A 579 26.41 25.67 -14.98
N THR A 580 26.71 25.92 -13.71
CA THR A 580 26.66 24.90 -12.66
C THR A 580 25.27 24.31 -12.51
N ALA A 581 24.22 25.13 -12.57
CA ALA A 581 22.85 24.64 -12.46
C ALA A 581 22.46 23.73 -13.64
N ASN A 582 22.82 24.11 -14.87
CA ASN A 582 22.60 23.24 -16.02
C ASN A 582 23.45 21.96 -15.94
N ALA A 583 24.69 22.05 -15.44
CA ALA A 583 25.57 20.90 -15.19
C ALA A 583 25.00 19.91 -14.18
N PHE A 584 24.42 20.38 -13.08
CA PHE A 584 23.73 19.51 -12.12
C PHE A 584 22.45 18.91 -12.71
N ALA A 585 21.67 19.66 -13.49
CA ALA A 585 20.49 19.11 -14.17
C ALA A 585 20.87 17.96 -15.13
N TRP A 586 21.93 18.16 -15.93
CA TRP A 586 22.50 17.12 -16.78
C TRP A 586 23.02 15.94 -15.97
N ALA A 587 23.76 16.20 -14.89
CA ALA A 587 24.39 15.16 -14.08
C ALA A 587 23.36 14.28 -13.35
N ILE A 588 22.30 14.86 -12.78
CA ILE A 588 21.19 14.13 -12.17
C ILE A 588 20.49 13.24 -13.21
N LYS A 589 20.30 13.75 -14.43
CA LYS A 589 19.75 12.96 -15.54
C LYS A 589 20.68 11.82 -15.96
N GLN A 590 21.99 12.05 -16.06
CA GLN A 590 22.94 10.97 -16.33
C GLN A 590 22.94 9.93 -15.22
N ALA A 591 22.98 10.35 -13.96
CA ALA A 591 22.95 9.47 -12.80
C ALA A 591 21.68 8.58 -12.75
N GLU A 592 20.55 9.07 -13.27
CA GLU A 592 19.34 8.27 -13.39
C GLU A 592 19.41 7.28 -14.54
N PHE A 593 19.71 7.74 -15.76
CA PHE A 593 19.46 6.94 -16.97
C PHE A 593 20.72 6.27 -17.56
N LYS A 594 21.91 6.67 -17.13
CA LYS A 594 23.22 6.21 -17.63
C LYS A 594 24.27 6.17 -16.52
N GLY A 595 23.82 6.06 -15.28
CA GLY A 595 24.60 6.17 -14.05
C GLY A 595 25.05 4.82 -13.53
N ILE A 596 25.96 4.85 -12.56
CA ILE A 596 26.48 3.63 -11.90
C ILE A 596 25.41 2.84 -11.13
N ASN A 597 24.37 3.51 -10.64
CA ASN A 597 23.26 2.91 -9.91
C ASN A 597 21.97 2.83 -10.74
N THR A 598 22.05 3.02 -12.07
CA THR A 598 20.88 2.87 -12.94
C THR A 598 20.40 1.42 -12.86
N GLN A 599 19.13 1.24 -12.49
CA GLN A 599 18.44 -0.04 -12.52
C GLN A 599 17.78 -0.27 -13.87
#